data_AF-A0A5B8UKD8-F1
#
_entry.id   AF-A0A5B8UKD8-F1
#
_cell.length_a   1.000
_cell.length_b   1.000
_cell.length_c   1.000
_cell.angle_alpha   90.00
_cell.angle_beta   90.00
_cell.angle_gamma   90.00
#
_symmetry.space_group_name_H-M   'P 1'
#
loop_
_entity.id
_entity.type
_entity.pdbx_description
1 polymer ?
#
loop_
_entity_poly.entity_id
_entity_poly.type
_entity_poly.pdbx_seq_one_letter_code
_entity_poly.pdbx_strand_id
1 'polypeptide(L)'
;MKQVVCLLLGVIPVSVFAQEPVRANLFNSADGRQNFSNYAAQAQVSVERKHFEQRPNTVGTQYLFTDWAKGTVVDTKGTSYETYMNYDKVGQNLYMKIKDDSTVVFVVDKEQIKYATLQGGGAAYWLERVPVLDNAKLYNRLTGGSKYTLYSLTKTKFIAANYSSNGIVSSGNMYDEFKDETTYYIVPANGTAKEISLKRKSINAALPAEKERLELFFKNYEGEWNEKLLTELVNFLNS
;
A
#
# COMPACT_ATOMS: atom_id res chain seq x y z
N MET A 1 48.16 -57.99 45.43
CA MET A 1 47.07 -58.33 46.38
C MET A 1 46.08 -57.17 46.34
N LYS A 2 44.96 -57.33 45.64
CA LYS A 2 43.62 -57.72 46.15
C LYS A 2 42.94 -56.63 47.01
N GLN A 3 41.82 -56.12 46.46
CA GLN A 3 40.55 -55.73 47.12
C GLN A 3 40.54 -54.44 47.99
N VAL A 4 39.49 -53.62 48.12
CA VAL A 4 38.09 -53.57 47.62
C VAL A 4 37.52 -52.14 47.87
N VAL A 5 36.70 -51.68 46.92
CA VAL A 5 35.50 -50.80 46.94
C VAL A 5 35.19 -49.91 48.16
N CYS A 6 34.89 -48.63 47.91
CA CYS A 6 33.66 -47.99 48.41
C CYS A 6 33.21 -46.80 47.53
N LEU A 7 31.93 -46.85 47.15
CA LEU A 7 31.15 -45.86 46.42
C LEU A 7 31.01 -44.52 47.19
N LEU A 8 30.98 -43.41 46.46
CA LEU A 8 30.10 -42.29 46.79
C LEU A 8 29.71 -41.55 45.50
N LEU A 9 28.42 -41.67 45.16
CA LEU A 9 27.74 -41.05 44.03
C LEU A 9 27.53 -39.56 44.33
N GLY A 10 28.22 -38.69 43.59
CA GLY A 10 27.94 -37.26 43.54
C GLY A 10 26.91 -36.97 42.46
N VAL A 11 25.71 -36.54 42.88
CA VAL A 11 24.60 -36.12 42.03
C VAL A 11 24.96 -34.79 41.36
N ILE A 12 25.14 -34.79 40.03
CA ILE A 12 25.20 -33.55 39.24
C ILE A 12 23.76 -33.20 38.83
N PRO A 13 23.27 -31.98 39.11
CA PRO A 13 21.94 -31.59 38.68
C PRO A 13 21.84 -31.54 37.16
N VAL A 14 20.87 -32.30 36.65
CA VAL A 14 20.40 -32.27 35.26
C VAL A 14 19.91 -30.86 34.96
N SER A 15 20.66 -30.11 34.16
CA SER A 15 20.11 -28.95 33.47
C SER A 15 19.03 -29.44 32.51
N VAL A 16 17.78 -29.17 32.90
CA VAL A 16 16.59 -29.36 32.07
C VAL A 16 16.78 -28.57 30.79
N PHE A 17 17.05 -29.28 29.69
CA PHE A 17 16.72 -28.77 28.36
C PHE A 17 15.21 -28.57 28.34
N ALA A 18 14.79 -27.31 28.40
CA ALA A 18 13.41 -26.96 28.04
C ALA A 18 13.24 -27.34 26.57
N GLN A 19 12.51 -28.43 26.32
CA GLN A 19 11.96 -28.72 25.00
C GLN A 19 11.11 -27.51 24.60
N GLU A 20 11.46 -26.91 23.46
CA GLU A 20 10.57 -25.98 22.79
C GLU A 20 9.20 -26.66 22.62
N PRO A 21 8.08 -25.99 22.93
CA PRO A 21 6.79 -26.56 22.61
C PRO A 21 6.68 -26.67 21.09
N VAL A 22 6.75 -27.92 20.61
CA VAL A 22 6.26 -28.31 19.30
C VAL A 22 4.80 -27.88 19.21
N ARG A 23 4.55 -26.72 18.61
CA ARG A 23 3.21 -26.33 18.19
C ARG A 23 2.92 -27.01 16.85
N ALA A 24 2.43 -28.23 16.95
CA ALA A 24 1.82 -28.93 15.84
C ALA A 24 0.50 -28.25 15.43
N ASN A 25 0.34 -28.09 14.10
CA ASN A 25 -0.89 -27.98 13.33
C ASN A 25 -1.93 -26.92 13.74
N LEU A 26 -1.86 -25.76 13.08
CA LEU A 26 -3.03 -24.93 12.75
C LEU A 26 -3.26 -24.97 11.23
N PHE A 27 -3.48 -26.19 10.70
CA PHE A 27 -3.84 -26.42 9.31
C PHE A 27 -5.06 -27.33 9.27
N ASN A 28 -6.22 -26.73 9.45
CA ASN A 28 -7.49 -27.09 8.80
C ASN A 28 -8.60 -26.34 9.51
N SER A 29 -9.11 -25.29 8.87
CA SER A 29 -10.41 -24.74 9.20
C SER A 29 -10.93 -23.88 8.07
N ALA A 30 -12.26 -23.84 7.99
CA ALA A 30 -13.05 -22.92 7.19
C ALA A 30 -12.92 -21.45 7.69
N ASP A 31 -11.68 -20.98 7.86
CA ASP A 31 -11.30 -19.88 8.77
C ASP A 31 -10.88 -18.60 8.06
N GLY A 32 -11.84 -17.96 7.38
CA GLY A 32 -11.72 -16.52 7.10
C GLY A 32 -11.76 -15.70 8.40
N ARG A 33 -12.53 -16.15 9.40
CA ARG A 33 -12.75 -15.44 10.66
C ARG A 33 -11.58 -15.53 11.65
N GLN A 34 -10.93 -16.69 11.81
CA GLN A 34 -9.83 -16.83 12.77
C GLN A 34 -8.52 -16.18 12.30
N ASN A 35 -8.20 -16.29 11.01
CA ASN A 35 -7.04 -15.60 10.44
C ASN A 35 -7.21 -14.07 10.54
N PHE A 36 -8.44 -13.59 10.30
CA PHE A 36 -8.77 -12.16 10.40
C PHE A 36 -8.87 -11.67 11.85
N SER A 37 -9.39 -12.48 12.79
CA SER A 37 -9.43 -12.12 14.21
C SER A 37 -8.03 -11.97 14.81
N ASN A 38 -7.07 -12.77 14.34
CA ASN A 38 -5.66 -12.65 14.73
C ASN A 38 -5.01 -11.37 14.19
N TYR A 39 -5.39 -10.92 12.99
CA TYR A 39 -4.97 -9.63 12.45
C TYR A 39 -5.61 -8.46 13.22
N ALA A 40 -6.92 -8.51 13.43
CA ALA A 40 -7.69 -7.51 14.18
C ALA A 40 -7.26 -7.42 15.65
N ALA A 41 -6.80 -8.50 16.27
CA ALA A 41 -6.24 -8.45 17.63
C ALA A 41 -4.86 -7.76 17.68
N GLN A 42 -4.15 -7.66 16.56
CA GLN A 42 -2.83 -7.05 16.45
C GLN A 42 -2.86 -5.61 15.92
N ALA A 43 -3.82 -5.27 15.06
CA ALA A 43 -4.03 -3.91 14.59
C ALA A 43 -4.81 -3.08 15.64
N GLN A 44 -4.50 -1.79 15.78
CA GLN A 44 -5.38 -0.88 16.53
C GLN A 44 -6.68 -0.69 15.74
N VAL A 45 -7.69 -1.49 16.06
CA VAL A 45 -8.96 -1.51 15.35
C VAL A 45 -9.87 -0.39 15.80
N SER A 46 -10.22 0.52 14.88
CA SER A 46 -11.44 1.31 14.97
C SER A 46 -12.54 0.65 14.14
N VAL A 47 -13.64 0.25 14.77
CA VAL A 47 -14.84 -0.25 14.07
C VAL A 47 -15.65 0.95 13.59
N GLU A 48 -15.78 1.13 12.27
CA GLU A 48 -16.60 2.19 11.70
C GLU A 48 -17.56 1.61 10.65
N ARG A 49 -18.82 2.05 10.63
CA ARG A 49 -19.73 1.72 9.52
C ARG A 49 -19.43 2.65 8.34
N LYS A 50 -18.49 2.28 7.48
CA LYS A 50 -18.16 3.06 6.27
C LYS A 50 -19.09 2.71 5.11
N HIS A 51 -19.83 3.71 4.64
CA HIS A 51 -20.43 3.70 3.31
C HIS A 51 -19.56 4.57 2.39
N PHE A 52 -19.20 4.04 1.23
CA PHE A 52 -18.33 4.73 0.24
C PHE A 52 -19.13 5.53 -0.79
N GLU A 53 -20.39 5.81 -0.48
CA GLU A 53 -21.31 6.50 -1.39
C GLU A 53 -20.86 7.94 -1.68
N GLN A 54 -21.10 8.36 -2.92
CA GLN A 54 -20.86 9.71 -3.35
C GLN A 54 -21.78 10.67 -2.59
N ARG A 55 -21.22 11.75 -2.04
CA ARG A 55 -22.00 12.78 -1.38
C ARG A 55 -22.89 13.49 -2.41
N PRO A 56 -24.15 13.83 -2.08
CA PRO A 56 -25.00 14.64 -2.95
C PRO A 56 -24.31 15.95 -3.33
N ASN A 57 -24.49 16.41 -4.57
CA ASN A 57 -23.90 17.65 -5.10
C ASN A 57 -22.37 17.75 -4.94
N THR A 58 -21.67 16.61 -4.93
CA THR A 58 -20.21 16.54 -4.86
C THR A 58 -19.65 15.86 -6.10
N VAL A 59 -18.68 16.48 -6.76
CA VAL A 59 -17.93 15.90 -7.89
C VAL A 59 -16.70 15.17 -7.36
N GLY A 60 -16.41 13.99 -7.90
CA GLY A 60 -15.28 13.15 -7.46
C GLY A 60 -15.58 12.35 -6.19
N THR A 61 -14.55 11.71 -5.65
CA THR A 61 -14.67 10.86 -4.45
C THR A 61 -13.38 10.90 -3.61
N GLN A 62 -13.56 10.82 -2.29
CA GLN A 62 -12.48 10.62 -1.32
C GLN A 62 -11.84 9.23 -1.43
N TYR A 63 -12.59 8.23 -1.91
CA TYR A 63 -12.18 6.84 -1.91
C TYR A 63 -11.63 6.41 -3.28
N LEU A 64 -10.75 5.42 -3.28
CA LEU A 64 -10.16 4.88 -4.51
C LEU A 64 -11.20 4.19 -5.40
N PHE A 65 -12.16 3.52 -4.79
CA PHE A 65 -13.29 2.89 -5.46
C PHE A 65 -14.62 3.39 -4.88
N THR A 66 -15.68 3.38 -5.69
CA THR A 66 -17.04 3.73 -5.25
C THR A 66 -17.72 2.59 -4.47
N ASP A 67 -17.17 1.38 -4.56
CA ASP A 67 -17.60 0.20 -3.81
C ASP A 67 -16.37 -0.60 -3.36
N TRP A 68 -16.58 -1.59 -2.51
CA TRP A 68 -15.58 -2.53 -2.04
C TRP A 68 -14.86 -3.25 -3.19
N ALA A 69 -13.54 -3.08 -3.26
CA ALA A 69 -12.68 -3.82 -4.17
C ALA A 69 -12.21 -5.14 -3.53
N LYS A 70 -12.10 -6.21 -4.32
CA LYS A 70 -11.46 -7.44 -3.86
C LYS A 70 -9.95 -7.23 -3.80
N GLY A 71 -9.27 -7.88 -2.88
CA GLY A 71 -7.82 -7.73 -2.80
C GLY A 71 -7.15 -8.62 -1.77
N THR A 72 -5.84 -8.47 -1.70
CA THR A 72 -4.98 -9.23 -0.79
C THR A 72 -4.10 -8.27 0.00
N VAL A 73 -4.04 -8.43 1.32
CA VAL A 73 -3.04 -7.75 2.16
C VAL A 73 -2.00 -8.76 2.59
N VAL A 74 -0.73 -8.38 2.45
CA VAL A 74 0.39 -9.13 3.03
C VAL A 74 1.02 -8.30 4.12
N ASP A 75 1.10 -8.87 5.32
CA ASP A 75 1.70 -8.21 6.47
C ASP A 75 3.24 -8.27 6.43
N THR A 76 3.89 -7.57 7.37
CA THR A 76 5.36 -7.57 7.51
C THR A 76 5.95 -8.94 7.89
N LYS A 77 5.11 -9.87 8.41
CA LYS A 77 5.48 -11.25 8.74
C LYS A 77 5.31 -12.21 7.54
N GLY A 78 4.75 -11.74 6.43
CA GLY A 78 4.49 -12.52 5.22
C GLY A 78 3.15 -13.25 5.22
N THR A 79 2.28 -13.02 6.20
CA THR A 79 0.93 -13.59 6.23
C THR A 79 0.04 -12.87 5.22
N SER A 80 -0.72 -13.64 4.44
CA SER A 80 -1.59 -13.12 3.39
C SER A 80 -3.06 -13.26 3.76
N TYR A 81 -3.83 -12.19 3.54
CA TYR A 81 -5.26 -12.11 3.84
C TYR A 81 -6.02 -11.64 2.61
N GLU A 82 -6.91 -12.49 2.09
CA GLU A 82 -7.85 -12.10 1.04
C GLU A 82 -9.12 -11.55 1.64
N THR A 83 -9.49 -10.33 1.26
CA THR A 83 -10.74 -9.73 1.68
C THR A 83 -11.17 -8.61 0.73
N TYR A 84 -12.23 -7.90 1.08
CA TYR A 84 -12.60 -6.68 0.40
C TYR A 84 -12.07 -5.45 1.13
N MET A 85 -11.63 -4.49 0.35
CA MET A 85 -10.94 -3.30 0.79
C MET A 85 -11.35 -2.06 0.03
N ASN A 86 -11.05 -0.91 0.60
CA ASN A 86 -11.02 0.35 -0.12
C ASN A 86 -9.95 1.26 0.49
N TYR A 87 -9.51 2.26 -0.27
CA TYR A 87 -8.46 3.18 0.17
C TYR A 87 -8.98 4.61 0.25
N ASP A 88 -8.73 5.26 1.38
CA ASP A 88 -8.99 6.67 1.60
C ASP A 88 -7.87 7.53 1.01
N LYS A 89 -8.13 8.24 -0.07
CA LYS A 89 -7.12 9.11 -0.70
C LYS A 89 -6.92 10.43 0.06
N VAL A 90 -7.85 10.81 0.95
CA VAL A 90 -7.72 12.00 1.81
C VAL A 90 -6.95 11.63 3.07
N GLY A 91 -7.45 10.64 3.81
CA GLY A 91 -6.86 10.17 5.08
C GLY A 91 -5.65 9.26 4.90
N GLN A 92 -5.40 8.75 3.68
CA GLN A 92 -4.33 7.80 3.37
C GLN A 92 -4.43 6.53 4.24
N ASN A 93 -5.65 5.99 4.36
CA ASN A 93 -5.98 4.84 5.20
C ASN A 93 -6.52 3.70 4.33
N LEU A 94 -6.06 2.49 4.59
CA LEU A 94 -6.63 1.29 4.00
C LEU A 94 -7.75 0.80 4.92
N TYR A 95 -8.93 0.56 4.35
CA TYR A 95 -10.06 -0.05 5.02
C TYR A 95 -10.22 -1.50 4.57
N MET A 96 -10.49 -2.40 5.50
CA MET A 96 -10.79 -3.82 5.25
C MET A 96 -12.14 -4.18 5.86
N LYS A 97 -12.94 -5.01 5.19
CA LYS A 97 -14.13 -5.65 5.80
C LYS A 97 -13.87 -7.11 6.13
N ILE A 98 -14.65 -7.70 7.03
CA ILE A 98 -14.66 -9.16 7.20
C ILE A 98 -15.48 -9.78 6.07
N LYS A 99 -14.96 -10.83 5.44
CA LYS A 99 -15.59 -11.51 4.28
C LYS A 99 -17.05 -11.94 4.54
N ASP A 100 -17.38 -12.21 5.81
CA ASP A 100 -18.68 -12.75 6.26
C ASP A 100 -19.40 -11.84 7.29
N ASP A 101 -18.95 -10.60 7.48
CA ASP A 101 -19.64 -9.58 8.28
C ASP A 101 -19.44 -8.21 7.62
N SER A 102 -20.49 -7.74 6.95
CA SER A 102 -20.47 -6.48 6.21
C SER A 102 -20.54 -5.24 7.11
N THR A 103 -20.75 -5.40 8.42
CA THR A 103 -20.98 -4.28 9.34
C THR A 103 -19.71 -3.78 10.03
N VAL A 104 -18.67 -4.61 10.06
CA VAL A 104 -17.41 -4.31 10.74
C VAL A 104 -16.34 -3.99 9.70
N VAL A 105 -15.97 -2.70 9.64
CA VAL A 105 -14.84 -2.21 8.85
C VAL A 105 -13.70 -1.84 9.78
N PHE A 106 -12.49 -2.17 9.35
CA PHE A 106 -11.25 -1.99 10.08
C PHE A 106 -10.38 -0.98 9.34
N VAL A 107 -9.78 -0.05 10.08
CA VAL A 107 -8.63 0.71 9.60
C VAL A 107 -7.39 -0.14 9.82
N VAL A 108 -6.66 -0.37 8.74
CA VAL A 108 -5.45 -1.20 8.75
C VAL A 108 -4.28 -0.36 9.27
N ASP A 109 -3.56 -0.88 10.27
CA ASP A 109 -2.31 -0.25 10.69
C ASP A 109 -1.27 -0.41 9.58
N LYS A 110 -0.93 0.71 8.94
CA LYS A 110 0.01 0.77 7.82
C LYS A 110 1.37 0.20 8.19
N GLU A 111 1.81 0.32 9.44
CA GLU A 111 3.12 -0.18 9.87
C GLU A 111 3.21 -1.71 9.82
N GLN A 112 2.07 -2.39 9.86
CA GLN A 112 1.99 -3.84 9.75
C GLN A 112 1.84 -4.33 8.31
N ILE A 113 1.65 -3.44 7.33
CA ILE A 113 1.47 -3.80 5.92
C ILE A 113 2.84 -3.85 5.23
N LYS A 114 3.11 -4.96 4.53
CA LYS A 114 4.17 -5.04 3.52
C LYS A 114 3.67 -4.50 2.18
N TYR A 115 2.59 -5.08 1.67
CA TYR A 115 1.86 -4.56 0.51
C TYR A 115 0.40 -5.00 0.53
N ALA A 116 -0.44 -4.31 -0.23
CA ALA A 116 -1.83 -4.66 -0.48
C ALA A 116 -2.15 -4.53 -1.97
N THR A 117 -2.89 -5.47 -2.52
CA THR A 117 -3.44 -5.40 -3.87
C THR A 117 -4.94 -5.13 -3.79
N LEU A 118 -5.46 -4.26 -4.65
CA LEU A 118 -6.88 -3.97 -4.74
C LEU A 118 -7.32 -4.01 -6.20
N GLN A 119 -8.43 -4.69 -6.49
CA GLN A 119 -9.01 -4.80 -7.82
C GLN A 119 -10.51 -4.50 -7.78
N GLY A 120 -10.92 -3.50 -8.56
CA GLY A 120 -12.29 -3.02 -8.64
C GLY A 120 -12.48 -2.05 -9.80
N GLY A 121 -13.70 -1.94 -10.34
CA GLY A 121 -14.02 -0.95 -11.38
C GLY A 121 -13.15 -1.01 -12.65
N GLY A 122 -12.57 -2.18 -12.96
CA GLY A 122 -11.66 -2.36 -14.10
C GLY A 122 -10.20 -1.93 -13.87
N ALA A 123 -9.85 -1.47 -12.67
CA ALA A 123 -8.50 -1.07 -12.29
C ALA A 123 -7.90 -2.00 -11.22
N ALA A 124 -6.57 -2.08 -11.19
CA ALA A 124 -5.81 -2.78 -10.16
C ALA A 124 -4.75 -1.85 -9.58
N TYR A 125 -4.58 -1.89 -8.26
CA TYR A 125 -3.61 -1.08 -7.52
C TYR A 125 -2.73 -1.97 -6.67
N TRP A 126 -1.45 -1.63 -6.61
CA TRP A 126 -0.46 -2.28 -5.75
C TRP A 126 0.04 -1.25 -4.75
N LEU A 127 -0.55 -1.25 -3.56
CA LEU A 127 -0.21 -0.30 -2.50
C LEU A 127 0.89 -0.89 -1.61
N GLU A 128 1.99 -0.16 -1.40
CA GLU A 128 3.05 -0.63 -0.52
C GLU A 128 3.76 0.50 0.21
N ARG A 129 4.44 0.13 1.30
CA ARG A 129 5.28 1.05 2.05
C ARG A 129 6.62 1.24 1.36
N VAL A 130 7.02 2.50 1.25
CA VAL A 130 8.29 2.90 0.64
C VAL A 130 9.05 3.77 1.65
N PRO A 131 9.84 3.17 2.56
CA PRO A 131 10.49 3.90 3.67
C PRO A 131 11.39 5.05 3.21
N VAL A 132 11.98 4.95 2.01
CA VAL A 132 12.84 6.01 1.43
C VAL A 132 12.07 7.27 1.00
N LEU A 133 10.73 7.21 0.94
CA LEU A 133 9.86 8.33 0.62
C LEU A 133 9.19 8.88 1.88
N ASP A 134 8.27 8.09 2.45
CA ASP A 134 7.56 8.41 3.68
C ASP A 134 7.01 7.11 4.26
N ASN A 135 7.41 6.78 5.49
CA ASN A 135 7.04 5.53 6.13
C ASN A 135 5.55 5.47 6.56
N ALA A 136 4.88 6.61 6.63
CA ALA A 136 3.49 6.74 7.08
C ALA A 136 2.45 6.63 5.94
N LYS A 137 2.91 6.45 4.69
CA LYS A 137 2.05 6.43 3.49
C LYS A 137 2.17 5.11 2.73
N LEU A 138 1.11 4.77 2.01
CA LEU A 138 1.11 3.71 1.02
C LEU A 138 1.20 4.34 -0.38
N TYR A 139 2.13 3.84 -1.18
CA TYR A 139 2.36 4.27 -2.55
C TYR A 139 1.84 3.22 -3.51
N ASN A 140 1.22 3.65 -4.60
CA ASN A 140 0.83 2.74 -5.67
C ASN A 140 2.04 2.45 -6.56
N ARG A 141 2.54 1.21 -6.55
CA ARG A 141 3.58 0.73 -7.45
C ARG A 141 2.98 0.56 -8.85
N LEU A 142 3.50 1.33 -9.80
CA LEU A 142 3.08 1.29 -11.20
C LEU A 142 3.87 0.26 -12.01
N THR A 143 5.19 0.22 -11.78
CA THR A 143 6.08 -0.80 -12.35
C THR A 143 7.39 -0.88 -11.53
N GLY A 144 8.11 -1.99 -11.63
CA GLY A 144 9.42 -2.17 -10.99
C GLY A 144 10.31 -3.15 -11.72
N GLY A 145 11.61 -3.03 -11.49
CA GLY A 145 12.63 -3.90 -12.07
C GLY A 145 13.95 -3.83 -11.31
N SER A 146 15.03 -4.31 -11.93
CA SER A 146 16.34 -4.43 -11.28
C SER A 146 17.03 -3.09 -10.98
N LYS A 147 16.73 -2.03 -11.75
CA LYS A 147 17.36 -0.71 -11.58
C LYS A 147 16.44 0.29 -10.91
N TYR A 148 15.17 0.36 -11.32
CA TYR A 148 14.22 1.38 -10.89
C TYR A 148 12.84 0.81 -10.61
N THR A 149 12.15 1.40 -9.63
CA THR A 149 10.72 1.21 -9.37
C THR A 149 10.00 2.53 -9.44
N LEU A 150 8.86 2.54 -10.15
CA LEU A 150 7.98 3.69 -10.31
C LEU A 150 6.82 3.59 -9.33
N TYR A 151 6.60 4.67 -8.61
CA TYR A 151 5.50 4.83 -7.68
C TYR A 151 4.66 6.05 -8.03
N SER A 152 3.39 6.00 -7.66
CA SER A 152 2.50 7.15 -7.58
C SER A 152 1.91 7.29 -6.18
N LEU A 153 1.62 8.52 -5.81
CA LEU A 153 0.84 8.86 -4.62
C LEU A 153 -0.27 9.81 -5.03
N THR A 154 -1.51 9.36 -4.92
CA THR A 154 -2.68 10.22 -5.13
C THR A 154 -3.13 10.80 -3.80
N LYS A 155 -3.10 12.12 -3.69
CA LYS A 155 -3.70 12.86 -2.58
C LYS A 155 -4.99 13.52 -3.09
N THR A 156 -6.04 13.43 -2.31
CA THR A 156 -7.30 14.09 -2.64
C THR A 156 -7.52 15.27 -1.71
N LYS A 157 -7.90 16.42 -2.26
CA LYS A 157 -8.33 17.61 -1.51
C LYS A 157 -9.83 17.79 -1.63
N PHE A 158 -10.48 18.17 -0.53
CA PHE A 158 -11.87 18.61 -0.56
C PHE A 158 -11.94 20.12 -0.80
N ILE A 159 -12.73 20.53 -1.78
CA ILE A 159 -12.97 21.92 -2.17
C ILE A 159 -14.47 22.16 -1.98
N ALA A 160 -14.83 22.99 -1.01
CA ALA A 160 -16.23 23.32 -0.77
C ALA A 160 -16.80 24.23 -1.87
N ALA A 161 -18.09 24.09 -2.14
CA ALA A 161 -18.85 25.01 -2.98
C ALA A 161 -18.67 26.44 -2.47
N ASN A 162 -18.38 27.36 -3.38
CA ASN A 162 -18.12 28.76 -3.08
C ASN A 162 -18.85 29.70 -4.04
N TYR A 163 -19.96 29.21 -4.60
CA TYR A 163 -20.78 29.99 -5.52
C TYR A 163 -21.26 31.29 -4.90
N SER A 164 -21.12 32.38 -5.64
CA SER A 164 -21.63 33.70 -5.29
C SER A 164 -22.18 34.37 -6.53
N SER A 165 -23.32 35.05 -6.39
CA SER A 165 -23.94 35.84 -7.45
C SER A 165 -24.50 37.14 -6.88
N ASN A 166 -24.28 38.23 -7.60
CA ASN A 166 -24.87 39.53 -7.29
C ASN A 166 -26.03 39.89 -8.25
N GLY A 167 -26.56 38.90 -8.99
CA GLY A 167 -27.63 39.09 -9.97
C GLY A 167 -27.18 39.62 -11.34
N ILE A 168 -25.93 40.06 -11.49
CA ILE A 168 -25.35 40.55 -12.75
C ILE A 168 -24.19 39.65 -13.19
N VAL A 169 -23.37 39.20 -12.24
CA VAL A 169 -22.25 38.28 -12.45
C VAL A 169 -22.34 37.15 -11.43
N SER A 170 -22.13 35.93 -11.90
CA SER A 170 -21.96 34.75 -11.07
C SER A 170 -20.50 34.26 -11.12
N SER A 171 -20.02 33.74 -9.99
CA SER A 171 -18.66 33.22 -9.84
C SER A 171 -18.62 32.06 -8.86
N GLY A 172 -17.55 31.26 -8.92
CA GLY A 172 -17.35 30.10 -8.04
C GLY A 172 -18.07 28.84 -8.53
N ASN A 173 -17.91 27.77 -7.74
CA ASN A 173 -18.49 26.45 -8.02
C ASN A 173 -19.76 26.23 -7.19
N MET A 174 -20.81 25.72 -7.84
CA MET A 174 -22.08 25.36 -7.19
C MET A 174 -22.05 23.99 -6.50
N TYR A 175 -20.93 23.27 -6.61
CA TYR A 175 -20.76 21.91 -6.10
C TYR A 175 -19.50 21.81 -5.25
N ASP A 176 -19.51 20.86 -4.32
CA ASP A 176 -18.31 20.43 -3.63
C ASP A 176 -17.47 19.54 -4.56
N GLU A 177 -16.15 19.53 -4.41
CA GLU A 177 -15.25 18.74 -5.26
C GLU A 177 -14.22 17.99 -4.42
N PHE A 178 -14.05 16.70 -4.69
CA PHE A 178 -12.86 15.93 -4.31
C PHE A 178 -11.89 15.92 -5.49
N LYS A 179 -10.83 16.72 -5.38
CA LYS A 179 -9.85 16.90 -6.44
C LYS A 179 -8.60 16.08 -6.16
N ASP A 180 -8.25 15.20 -7.10
CA ASP A 180 -7.06 14.36 -7.03
C ASP A 180 -5.82 15.11 -7.53
N GLU A 181 -4.72 14.95 -6.80
CA GLU A 181 -3.38 15.38 -7.18
C GLU A 181 -2.45 14.18 -7.07
N THR A 182 -1.96 13.72 -8.22
CA THR A 182 -1.03 12.58 -8.30
C THR A 182 0.40 13.08 -8.37
N THR A 183 1.25 12.56 -7.49
CA THR A 183 2.71 12.78 -7.51
C THR A 183 3.41 11.48 -7.88
N TYR A 184 4.45 11.57 -8.72
CA TYR A 184 5.20 10.41 -9.20
C TYR A 184 6.60 10.37 -8.61
N TYR A 185 7.08 9.17 -8.32
CA TYR A 185 8.40 8.94 -7.74
C TYR A 185 9.12 7.81 -8.46
N ILE A 186 10.38 8.04 -8.83
CA ILE A 186 11.29 6.98 -9.26
C ILE A 186 12.24 6.66 -8.12
N VAL A 187 12.31 5.39 -7.75
CA VAL A 187 13.19 4.88 -6.70
C VAL A 187 14.23 3.95 -7.34
N PRO A 188 15.52 4.33 -7.34
CA PRO A 188 16.59 3.42 -7.76
C PRO A 188 16.78 2.30 -6.74
N ALA A 189 17.27 1.13 -7.17
CA ALA A 189 17.49 -0.02 -6.30
C ALA A 189 18.40 0.28 -5.07
N ASN A 190 19.41 1.14 -5.26
CA ASN A 190 20.38 1.53 -4.22
C ASN A 190 20.48 3.05 -4.03
N GLY A 191 19.39 3.78 -4.24
CA GLY A 191 19.43 5.24 -4.32
C GLY A 191 18.36 5.95 -3.51
N THR A 192 18.49 7.27 -3.48
CA THR A 192 17.44 8.15 -2.95
C THR A 192 16.32 8.26 -3.96
N ALA A 193 15.08 8.17 -3.49
CA ALA A 193 13.91 8.42 -4.29
C ALA A 193 13.92 9.84 -4.90
N LYS A 194 13.39 9.97 -6.12
CA LYS A 194 13.27 11.25 -6.82
C LYS A 194 11.82 11.47 -7.22
N GLU A 195 11.27 12.59 -6.78
CA GLU A 195 9.99 13.07 -7.29
C GLU A 195 10.16 13.53 -8.75
N ILE A 196 9.19 13.17 -9.59
CA ILE A 196 9.17 13.54 -11.00
C ILE A 196 7.80 14.05 -11.41
N SER A 197 7.80 14.94 -12.39
CA SER A 197 6.59 15.37 -13.09
C SER A 197 6.57 14.84 -14.52
N LEU A 198 5.40 14.87 -15.16
CA LEU A 198 5.18 14.51 -16.57
C LEU A 198 5.77 15.56 -17.54
N LYS A 199 7.05 15.91 -17.35
CA LYS A 199 7.79 16.89 -18.15
C LYS A 199 9.19 16.37 -18.40
N ARG A 200 9.63 16.40 -19.67
CA ARG A 200 10.97 15.94 -20.08
C ARG A 200 12.10 16.49 -19.21
N LYS A 201 12.06 17.80 -18.92
CA LYS A 201 13.06 18.47 -18.08
C LYS A 201 13.13 17.87 -16.67
N SER A 202 11.99 17.55 -16.07
CA SER A 202 11.91 16.96 -14.73
C SER A 202 12.49 15.55 -14.72
N ILE A 203 12.17 14.75 -15.75
CA ILE A 203 12.66 13.38 -15.89
C ILE A 203 14.18 13.37 -16.06
N ASN A 204 14.72 14.20 -16.96
CA ASN A 204 16.16 14.32 -17.19
C ASN A 204 16.91 14.76 -15.92
N ALA A 205 16.33 15.67 -15.13
CA ALA A 205 16.94 16.12 -13.88
C ALA A 205 16.95 15.03 -12.80
N ALA A 206 15.96 14.16 -12.77
CA ALA A 206 15.86 13.07 -11.80
C ALA A 206 16.77 11.87 -12.16
N LEU A 207 17.08 11.68 -13.45
CA LEU A 207 17.84 10.54 -13.97
C LEU A 207 19.06 10.97 -14.82
N PRO A 208 19.99 11.76 -14.26
CA PRO A 208 21.13 12.26 -15.03
C PRO A 208 22.06 11.15 -15.55
N ALA A 209 22.14 10.03 -14.82
CA ALA A 209 22.95 8.87 -15.21
C ALA A 209 22.40 8.11 -16.42
N GLU A 210 21.12 8.31 -16.77
CA GLU A 210 20.46 7.60 -17.88
C GLU A 210 20.31 8.49 -19.12
N LYS A 211 21.03 9.62 -19.20
CA LYS A 211 20.84 10.66 -20.23
C LYS A 211 20.71 10.11 -21.65
N GLU A 212 21.63 9.24 -22.07
CA GLU A 212 21.63 8.66 -23.43
C GLU A 212 20.40 7.77 -23.67
N ARG A 213 20.01 6.96 -22.67
CA ARG A 213 18.82 6.12 -22.73
C ARG A 213 17.53 6.95 -22.75
N LEU A 214 17.48 8.04 -21.99
CA LEU A 214 16.36 8.98 -22.02
C LEU A 214 16.22 9.64 -23.40
N GLU A 215 17.33 10.07 -24.01
CA GLU A 215 17.32 10.63 -25.35
C GLU A 215 16.83 9.63 -26.40
N LEU A 216 17.28 8.37 -26.31
CA LEU A 216 16.82 7.28 -27.18
C LEU A 216 15.32 7.00 -26.99
N PHE A 217 14.85 6.92 -25.76
CA PHE A 217 13.43 6.71 -25.45
C PHE A 217 12.57 7.84 -26.04
N PHE A 218 12.89 9.10 -25.71
CA PHE A 218 12.09 10.25 -26.16
C PHE A 218 12.17 10.50 -27.67
N LYS A 219 13.20 10.03 -28.36
CA LYS A 219 13.29 10.08 -29.82
C LYS A 219 12.26 9.15 -30.49
N ASN A 220 12.00 8.00 -29.87
CA ASN A 220 11.12 6.96 -30.41
C ASN A 220 9.72 6.97 -29.77
N TYR A 221 9.47 7.87 -28.82
CA TYR A 221 8.21 7.93 -28.09
C TYR A 221 7.17 8.77 -28.83
N GLU A 222 6.08 8.15 -29.26
CA GLU A 222 4.97 8.79 -29.98
C GLU A 222 3.67 8.87 -29.15
N GLY A 223 3.71 8.45 -27.88
CA GLY A 223 2.55 8.44 -27.00
C GLY A 223 2.24 9.79 -26.35
N GLU A 224 1.19 9.79 -25.53
CA GLU A 224 0.78 10.95 -24.74
C GLU A 224 1.66 11.18 -23.50
N TRP A 225 1.73 12.42 -23.03
CA TRP A 225 2.42 12.80 -21.80
C TRP A 225 1.54 12.52 -20.57
N ASN A 226 1.36 11.23 -20.27
CA ASN A 226 0.56 10.75 -19.14
C ASN A 226 1.33 9.68 -18.32
N GLU A 227 0.68 9.07 -17.34
CA GLU A 227 1.29 8.04 -16.49
C GLU A 227 1.89 6.87 -17.27
N LYS A 228 1.28 6.50 -18.41
CA LYS A 228 1.75 5.41 -19.27
C LYS A 228 3.16 5.69 -19.80
N LEU A 229 3.48 6.95 -20.14
CA LEU A 229 4.83 7.36 -20.53
C LEU A 229 5.86 6.99 -19.46
N LEU A 230 5.56 7.26 -18.19
CA LEU A 230 6.50 6.97 -17.10
C LEU A 230 6.66 5.46 -16.89
N THR A 231 5.58 4.71 -16.97
CA THR A 231 5.61 3.24 -16.86
C THR A 231 6.44 2.62 -17.99
N GLU A 232 6.21 3.03 -19.23
CA GLU A 232 6.96 2.57 -20.41
C GLU A 232 8.43 2.98 -20.33
N LEU A 233 8.71 4.20 -19.87
CA LEU A 233 10.07 4.68 -19.64
C LEU A 233 10.81 3.82 -18.62
N VAL A 234 10.21 3.57 -17.46
CA VAL A 234 10.87 2.79 -16.40
C VAL A 234 11.06 1.33 -16.82
N ASN A 235 10.12 0.75 -17.55
CA ASN A 235 10.29 -0.56 -18.17
C ASN A 235 11.48 -0.58 -19.15
N PHE A 236 11.57 0.43 -20.01
CA PHE A 236 12.69 0.59 -20.94
C PHE A 236 14.03 0.78 -20.22
N LEU A 237 14.09 1.46 -19.08
CA LEU A 237 15.34 1.64 -18.32
C LEU A 237 15.77 0.37 -17.57
N ASN A 238 14.82 -0.49 -17.23
CA ASN A 238 15.05 -1.77 -16.56
C ASN A 238 15.42 -2.91 -17.52
N SER A 239 15.24 -2.73 -18.84
CA SER A 239 15.64 -3.71 -19.86
C SER A 239 17.13 -3.68 -20.19
#